data_AF-A0A1Y1M8T1-F1
#
_entry.id   AF-A0A1Y1M8T1-F1
#
_cell.length_a   1.000
_cell.length_b   1.000
_cell.length_c   1.000
_cell.angle_alpha   90.00
_cell.angle_beta   90.00
_cell.angle_gamma   90.00
#
_symmetry.space_group_name_H-M   'P 1'
#
loop_
_entity.id
_entity.type
_entity.pdbx_description
1 polymer ?
#
loop_
_entity_poly.entity_id
_entity_poly.type
_entity_poly.pdbx_seq_one_letter_code
_entity_poly.pdbx_strand_id
1 'polypeptide(L)'
;MAESHDLYVINPEKSSFVLFGPKKPRNLHIDTITIKINDALLAAKHCVKNLGLQMYYDLRFKQHVTDISRRAFANLKLIYYNRHLLRRHLKVLLCESLCNEAPGISTFSLPFTRNTLYSNVWFGLR
;
A
#
# COMPACT_ATOMS: atom_id res chain seq x y z
N MET A 1 4.83 39.55 11.12
CA MET A 1 3.81 39.13 10.14
C MET A 1 4.40 37.94 9.41
N ALA A 2 4.01 36.73 9.80
CA ALA A 2 4.54 35.50 9.22
C ALA A 2 3.78 35.22 7.92
N GLU A 3 4.53 35.10 6.83
CA GLU A 3 4.04 34.97 5.47
C GLU A 3 3.17 33.73 5.30
N SER A 4 1.96 33.98 4.79
CA SER A 4 0.93 33.01 4.45
C SER A 4 1.40 32.16 3.28
N HIS A 5 2.05 31.05 3.57
CA HIS A 5 2.08 29.96 2.60
C HIS A 5 0.64 29.40 2.52
N ASP A 6 -0.04 29.68 1.40
CA ASP A 6 -1.31 29.07 0.97
C ASP A 6 -1.19 27.55 0.72
N LEU A 7 -0.45 26.84 1.57
CA LEU A 7 -0.36 25.39 1.60
C LEU A 7 -1.49 24.87 2.46
N TYR A 8 -2.66 24.73 1.83
CA TYR A 8 -3.81 23.93 2.23
C TYR A 8 -4.15 23.95 3.73
N VAL A 9 -5.21 24.68 4.08
CA VAL A 9 -5.92 24.49 5.35
C VAL A 9 -6.25 23.00 5.51
N ILE A 10 -5.55 22.32 6.42
CA ILE A 10 -5.76 20.90 6.69
C ILE A 10 -7.17 20.74 7.23
N ASN A 11 -7.99 19.94 6.54
CA ASN A 11 -9.35 19.68 6.98
C ASN A 11 -9.31 18.73 8.20
N PRO A 12 -9.71 19.19 9.39
CA PRO A 12 -9.67 18.35 10.59
C PRO A 12 -10.66 17.19 10.54
N GLU A 13 -11.83 17.37 9.92
CA GLU A 13 -12.85 16.32 9.81
C GLU A 13 -12.39 15.13 8.95
N LYS A 14 -11.50 15.38 7.99
CA LYS A 14 -10.90 14.34 7.13
C LYS A 14 -9.58 13.82 7.68
N SER A 15 -9.07 14.40 8.75
CA SER A 15 -7.79 14.04 9.34
C SER A 15 -7.97 13.02 10.46
N SER A 16 -7.00 12.12 10.59
CA SER A 16 -6.94 11.13 11.66
C SER A 16 -5.50 10.76 11.91
N PHE A 17 -5.17 10.28 13.10
CA PHE A 17 -3.81 9.88 13.43
C PHE A 17 -3.72 8.39 13.76
N VAL A 18 -2.51 7.86 13.66
CA VAL A 18 -2.16 6.50 14.08
C VAL A 18 -0.97 6.59 15.03
N LEU A 19 -1.01 5.83 16.12
CA LEU A 19 0.05 5.78 17.11
C LEU A 19 0.89 4.52 16.89
N PHE A 20 2.17 4.68 16.59
CA PHE A 20 3.10 3.55 16.45
C PHE A 20 3.80 3.25 17.78
N GLY A 21 4.09 1.97 18.03
CA GLY A 21 4.84 1.55 19.22
C GLY A 21 4.53 0.13 19.69
N PRO A 22 5.15 -0.32 20.80
CA PRO A 22 4.86 -1.63 21.38
C PRO A 22 3.40 -1.73 21.84
N LYS A 23 2.79 -2.92 21.69
CA LYS A 23 1.35 -3.11 21.93
C LYS A 23 0.88 -2.66 23.32
N LYS A 24 1.59 -3.07 24.37
CA LYS A 24 1.24 -2.78 25.77
C LYS A 24 1.21 -1.28 26.07
N PRO A 25 2.32 -0.51 25.91
CA PRO A 25 2.30 0.92 26.18
C PRO A 25 1.37 1.67 25.23
N ARG A 26 1.27 1.28 23.95
CA ARG A 26 0.36 1.95 23.02
C ARG A 26 -1.09 1.86 23.49
N ASN A 27 -1.58 0.66 23.84
CA ASN A 27 -2.96 0.48 24.26
C ASN A 27 -3.28 1.21 25.57
N LEU A 28 -2.28 1.46 26.42
CA LEU A 28 -2.45 2.23 27.66
C LEU A 28 -2.54 3.73 27.41
N HIS A 29 -1.81 4.26 26.41
CA HIS A 29 -1.66 5.71 26.20
C HIS A 29 -2.47 6.25 25.01
N ILE A 30 -3.05 5.39 24.17
CA ILE A 30 -3.77 5.81 22.97
C ILE A 30 -4.95 6.73 23.28
N ASP A 31 -5.64 6.48 24.39
CA ASP A 31 -6.79 7.28 24.83
C ASP A 31 -6.36 8.56 25.59
N THR A 32 -5.10 8.62 26.03
CA THR A 32 -4.54 9.78 26.73
C THR A 32 -3.97 10.82 25.76
N ILE A 33 -3.52 10.37 24.58
CA ILE A 33 -2.91 11.23 23.57
C ILE A 33 -4.01 11.99 22.82
N THR A 34 -4.02 13.30 23.00
CA THR A 34 -4.99 14.20 22.40
C THR A 34 -4.30 15.10 21.37
N ILE A 35 -4.66 14.96 20.09
CA ILE A 35 -4.12 15.77 19.00
C ILE A 35 -5.24 16.66 18.45
N LYS A 36 -4.98 17.97 18.32
CA LYS A 36 -5.93 18.95 17.81
C LYS A 36 -5.39 19.67 16.58
N ILE A 37 -6.28 19.94 15.62
CA ILE A 37 -6.05 20.84 14.47
C ILE A 37 -7.21 21.83 14.45
N ASN A 38 -6.92 23.14 14.49
CA ASN A 38 -7.94 24.20 14.50
C ASN A 38 -9.06 23.94 15.53
N ASP A 39 -8.66 23.61 16.76
CA ASP A 39 -9.53 23.23 17.91
C ASP A 39 -10.34 21.93 17.77
N ALA A 40 -10.35 21.29 16.60
CA ALA A 40 -10.98 19.99 16.40
C ALA A 40 -10.07 18.85 16.84
N LEU A 41 -10.63 17.90 17.59
CA LEU A 41 -9.97 16.69 18.05
C LEU A 41 -9.84 15.67 16.93
N LEU A 42 -8.64 15.15 16.71
CA LEU A 42 -8.41 14.06 15.75
C LEU A 42 -8.72 12.71 16.39
N ALA A 43 -9.36 11.83 15.62
CA ALA A 43 -9.58 10.45 16.03
C ALA A 43 -8.32 9.59 15.84
N ALA A 44 -8.00 8.76 16.84
CA ALA A 44 -7.02 7.70 16.72
C ALA A 44 -7.61 6.55 15.88
N LYS A 45 -6.85 6.05 14.89
CA LYS A 45 -7.27 4.92 14.05
C LYS A 45 -6.26 3.78 14.08
N HIS A 46 -6.81 2.56 13.96
CA HIS A 46 -6.02 1.33 13.82
C HIS A 46 -5.24 1.26 12.50
N CYS A 47 -5.88 1.74 11.43
CA CYS A 47 -5.34 1.76 10.09
C CYS A 47 -5.62 3.13 9.45
N VAL A 48 -4.59 3.69 8.82
CA VAL A 48 -4.69 4.93 8.04
C VAL A 48 -4.30 4.62 6.59
N LYS A 49 -5.04 5.20 5.65
CA LYS A 49 -4.75 5.08 4.22
C LYS A 49 -4.20 6.40 3.71
N ASN A 50 -3.00 6.37 3.12
CA ASN A 50 -2.40 7.53 2.49
C ASN A 50 -1.87 7.13 1.11
N LEU A 51 -2.33 7.80 0.05
CA LEU A 51 -1.86 7.59 -1.34
C LEU A 51 -1.79 6.12 -1.79
N GLY A 52 -2.75 5.30 -1.36
CA GLY A 52 -2.81 3.86 -1.70
C GLY A 52 -2.05 2.93 -0.75
N LEU A 53 -1.24 3.47 0.15
CA LEU A 53 -0.61 2.73 1.25
C LEU A 53 -1.58 2.63 2.43
N GLN A 54 -1.76 1.42 2.95
CA GLN A 54 -2.47 1.18 4.21
C GLN A 54 -1.45 0.90 5.31
N MET A 55 -1.41 1.77 6.31
CA MET A 55 -0.50 1.66 7.44
C MET A 55 -1.28 1.27 8.69
N TYR A 56 -0.92 0.12 9.26
CA TYR A 56 -1.46 -0.38 10.51
C TYR A 56 -0.54 0.02 11.67
N TYR A 57 -1.09 0.30 12.86
CA TYR A 57 -0.27 0.66 14.02
C TYR A 57 0.74 -0.42 14.43
N ASP A 58 0.49 -1.68 14.04
CA ASP A 58 1.31 -2.84 14.38
C ASP A 58 2.39 -3.08 13.31
N LEU A 59 2.45 -2.20 12.32
CA LEU A 59 3.37 -2.25 11.18
C LEU A 59 3.33 -3.61 10.47
N ARG A 60 2.20 -4.34 10.59
CA ARG A 60 2.02 -5.62 9.92
C ARG A 60 1.56 -5.38 8.50
N PHE A 61 2.49 -5.51 7.56
CA PHE A 61 2.20 -5.38 6.13
C PHE A 61 1.48 -6.61 5.54
N LYS A 62 1.24 -7.68 6.32
CA LYS A 62 0.61 -8.91 5.81
C LYS A 62 -0.72 -8.65 5.12
N GLN A 63 -1.59 -7.85 5.72
CA GLN A 63 -2.89 -7.54 5.15
C GLN A 63 -2.76 -6.67 3.90
N HIS A 64 -1.91 -5.64 3.95
CA HIS A 64 -1.62 -4.77 2.81
C HIS A 64 -1.08 -5.56 1.60
N VAL A 65 -0.08 -6.42 1.82
CA VAL A 65 0.49 -7.31 0.79
C VAL A 65 -0.57 -8.26 0.26
N THR A 66 -1.37 -8.87 1.15
CA THR A 66 -2.45 -9.78 0.72
C THR A 66 -3.46 -9.07 -0.17
N ASP A 67 -3.84 -7.84 0.16
CA ASP A 67 -4.81 -7.06 -0.61
C ASP A 67 -4.23 -6.54 -1.94
N ILE A 68 -2.94 -6.20 -1.99
CA ILE A 68 -2.24 -5.93 -3.26
C ILE A 68 -2.20 -7.18 -4.12
N SER A 69 -1.75 -8.32 -3.58
CA SER A 69 -1.67 -9.59 -4.30
C SER A 69 -3.03 -10.04 -4.82
N ARG A 70 -4.10 -9.88 -4.03
CA ARG A 70 -5.47 -10.20 -4.45
C ARG A 70 -5.91 -9.35 -5.64
N ARG A 71 -5.65 -8.04 -5.60
CA ARG A 71 -5.96 -7.11 -6.70
C ARG A 71 -5.15 -7.43 -7.95
N ALA A 72 -3.84 -7.64 -7.81
CA ALA A 72 -2.97 -8.03 -8.91
C ALA A 72 -3.45 -9.33 -9.57
N PHE A 73 -3.79 -10.36 -8.77
CA PHE A 73 -4.31 -11.62 -9.29
C PHE A 73 -5.65 -11.46 -10.02
N ALA A 74 -6.58 -10.66 -9.48
CA ALA A 74 -7.85 -10.38 -10.14
C ALA A 74 -7.64 -9.69 -11.50
N ASN A 75 -6.73 -8.71 -11.56
CA ASN A 75 -6.40 -8.02 -12.81
C ASN A 75 -5.73 -8.95 -13.83
N LEU A 76 -4.79 -9.80 -13.39
CA LEU A 76 -4.18 -10.81 -14.26
C LEU A 76 -5.22 -11.81 -14.80
N LYS A 77 -6.19 -12.21 -13.97
CA LYS A 77 -7.29 -13.09 -14.39
C LYS A 77 -8.17 -12.42 -15.45
N LEU A 78 -8.44 -11.12 -15.33
CA LEU A 78 -9.17 -10.35 -16.34
C LEU A 78 -8.41 -10.26 -17.67
N ILE A 79 -7.10 -10.03 -17.62
CA ILE A 79 -6.23 -10.02 -18.82
C ILE A 79 -6.22 -11.41 -19.48
N TYR A 80 -6.13 -12.47 -18.69
CA TYR A 80 -6.14 -13.84 -19.18
C TYR A 80 -7.49 -14.22 -19.82
N TYR A 81 -8.60 -13.80 -19.23
CA TYR A 81 -9.92 -14.01 -19.79
C TYR A 81 -10.06 -13.33 -21.17
N ASN A 82 -9.65 -12.07 -21.27
CA ASN A 82 -9.71 -11.29 -22.51
C ASN A 82 -8.49 -11.48 -23.42
N ARG A 83 -7.67 -12.52 -23.19
CA ARG A 83 -6.40 -12.72 -23.92
C ARG A 83 -6.59 -12.86 -25.43
N HIS A 84 -7.75 -13.30 -25.90
CA HIS A 84 -8.03 -13.44 -27.33
C HIS A 84 -8.24 -12.10 -28.02
N LEU A 85 -8.68 -11.08 -27.28
CA LEU A 85 -8.93 -9.72 -27.78
C LEU A 85 -7.67 -8.85 -27.78
N LEU A 86 -6.66 -9.23 -26.99
CA LEU A 86 -5.44 -8.45 -26.76
C LEU A 86 -4.29 -8.90 -27.67
N ARG A 87 -3.65 -7.94 -28.35
CA ARG A 87 -2.38 -8.18 -29.07
C ARG A 87 -1.24 -8.47 -28.09
N ARG A 88 -0.23 -9.22 -28.54
CA ARG A 88 0.91 -9.64 -27.69
C ARG A 88 1.59 -8.48 -26.98
N HIS A 89 1.83 -7.37 -27.68
CA HIS A 89 2.46 -6.18 -27.11
C HIS A 89 1.64 -5.57 -25.96
N LEU A 90 0.31 -5.46 -26.12
CA LEU A 90 -0.58 -4.93 -25.08
C LEU A 90 -0.63 -5.83 -23.83
N LYS A 91 -0.55 -7.15 -24.00
CA LYS A 91 -0.47 -8.08 -22.86
C LYS A 91 0.77 -7.83 -22.02
N VAL A 92 1.91 -7.60 -22.66
CA VAL A 92 3.19 -7.33 -21.98
C VAL A 92 3.10 -6.01 -21.21
N LEU A 93 2.66 -4.93 -21.87
CA LEU A 93 2.48 -3.61 -21.25
C LEU A 93 1.55 -3.63 -20.04
N LEU A 94 0.40 -4.31 -20.14
CA LEU A 94 -0.55 -4.43 -19.04
C LEU A 94 0.01 -5.22 -17.86
N CYS A 95 0.72 -6.31 -18.11
CA CYS A 95 1.36 -7.08 -17.06
C CYS A 95 2.49 -6.31 -16.37
N GLU A 96 3.34 -5.60 -17.14
CA GLU A 96 4.42 -4.77 -16.58
C GLU A 96 3.88 -3.63 -15.73
N SER A 97 2.81 -2.96 -16.17
CA SER A 97 2.15 -1.90 -15.41
C SER A 97 1.63 -2.39 -14.06
N LEU A 98 1.00 -3.58 -14.04
CA LEU A 98 0.48 -4.19 -12.80
C LEU A 98 1.58 -4.58 -11.82
N CYS A 99 2.73 -5.05 -12.31
CA CYS A 99 3.87 -5.39 -11.46
C CYS A 99 4.53 -4.13 -10.87
N ASN A 100 4.60 -3.05 -11.64
CA ASN A 100 5.20 -1.79 -11.20
C ASN A 100 4.34 -1.02 -10.19
N GLU A 101 3.01 -1.22 -10.20
CA GLU A 101 2.09 -0.61 -9.24
C GLU A 101 2.14 -1.21 -7.82
N ALA A 102 2.80 -2.36 -7.61
CA ALA A 102 2.95 -2.95 -6.28
C ALA A 102 4.05 -2.23 -5.49
N PRO A 103 3.72 -1.34 -4.52
CA PRO A 103 4.73 -0.64 -3.74
C PRO A 103 5.40 -1.67 -2.83
N GLY A 104 6.68 -1.96 -3.10
CA GLY A 104 7.50 -2.91 -2.33
C GLY A 104 8.20 -4.01 -3.13
N ILE A 105 8.03 -4.09 -4.45
CA ILE A 105 8.72 -5.07 -5.32
C ILE A 105 9.81 -4.41 -6.20
N SER A 106 10.03 -3.10 -6.06
CA SER A 106 10.92 -2.30 -6.93
C SER A 106 12.42 -2.58 -6.79
N THR A 107 12.84 -3.68 -6.15
CA THR A 107 14.24 -4.15 -6.17
C THR A 107 14.44 -5.54 -6.77
N PHE A 108 13.39 -6.22 -7.23
CA PHE A 108 13.54 -7.47 -7.99
C PHE A 108 13.13 -7.25 -9.45
N SER A 109 13.96 -6.49 -10.17
CA SER A 109 14.01 -6.57 -11.62
C SER A 109 14.53 -7.96 -12.02
N LEU A 110 13.66 -8.97 -12.02
CA LEU A 110 13.91 -10.16 -12.82
C LEU A 110 13.53 -9.80 -14.26
N PRO A 111 14.48 -9.83 -15.21
CA PRO A 111 14.13 -9.70 -16.60
C PRO A 111 13.23 -10.88 -16.95
N PHE A 112 11.96 -10.61 -17.25
CA PHE A 112 11.07 -11.59 -17.87
C PHE A 112 11.45 -11.74 -19.35
N THR A 113 12.71 -12.08 -19.60
CA THR A 113 13.20 -12.47 -20.92
C THR A 113 13.27 -13.99 -20.96
N ARG A 114 12.34 -14.55 -21.76
CA ARG A 114 12.37 -15.81 -22.50
C ARG A 114 13.28 -16.94 -21.98
N ASN A 115 12.65 -18.11 -21.85
CA ASN A 115 13.23 -19.44 -21.68
C ASN A 115 13.73 -19.77 -20.28
N THR A 116 12.81 -20.25 -19.43
CA THR A 116 13.14 -21.37 -18.54
C THR A 116 11.86 -22.09 -18.13
N LEU A 117 11.64 -23.19 -18.84
CA LEU A 117 10.90 -24.36 -18.40
C LEU A 117 11.42 -24.83 -17.03
N TYR A 118 10.51 -25.27 -16.17
CA TYR A 118 10.72 -26.11 -14.99
C TYR A 118 11.92 -25.76 -14.08
N SER A 119 11.64 -25.19 -12.91
CA SER A 119 11.92 -25.81 -11.60
C SER A 119 12.03 -24.76 -10.47
N ASN A 120 11.33 -25.09 -9.38
CA ASN A 120 11.63 -24.74 -8.00
C ASN A 120 11.62 -23.26 -7.60
N VAL A 121 10.42 -22.83 -7.19
CA VAL A 121 10.21 -21.76 -6.21
C VAL A 121 10.90 -22.16 -4.90
N TRP A 122 12.05 -21.57 -4.60
CA TRP A 122 12.62 -21.55 -3.25
C TRP A 122 12.48 -20.15 -2.67
N PHE A 123 11.48 -19.99 -1.79
CA PHE A 123 11.45 -18.91 -0.81
C PHE A 123 12.43 -19.26 0.30
N GLY A 124 13.58 -18.59 0.32
CA GLY A 124 14.53 -18.61 1.44
C GLY A 124 14.49 -17.28 2.19
N LEU A 125 13.72 -17.22 3.27
CA LEU A 125 13.89 -16.24 4.33
C LEU A 125 15.19 -16.54 5.08
N ARG A 126 16.11 -15.59 5.11
CA ARG A 126 17.08 -15.45 6.19
C ARG A 126 17.35 -13.97 6.44
#